data_AF-A0A397G0Y8-F1
#
_entry.id   AF-A0A397G0Y8-F1
#
_cell.length_a   1.000
_cell.length_b   1.000
_cell.length_c   1.000
_cell.angle_alpha   90.00
_cell.angle_beta   90.00
_cell.angle_gamma   90.00
#
_symmetry.space_group_name_H-M   'P 1'
#
loop_
_entity.id
_entity.type
_entity.pdbx_description
1 polymer ?
#
loop_
_entity_poly.entity_id
_entity_poly.type
_entity_poly.pdbx_seq_one_letter_code
_entity_poly.pdbx_strand_id
1 'polypeptide(L)'
;MVTEMRELQPPGGIGVASVNGGSLFDCRVPGTSLRFGPFNTIQEFHRHLRMGMEFDSRLDPEIQGLIKQQSKSWPLVFTHGDLSSLNILVHADDIVGIIDWETAGWYPSYWEYTSAYQVNPQNSFWINEIDKFLQPMSEELAMEQIRQKHFGAI
;
A
#
# COMPACT_ATOMS: atom_id res chain seq x y z
N MET A 1 2.68 3.41 17.69
CA MET A 1 1.56 3.17 16.76
C MET A 1 1.98 2.48 15.47
N VAL A 2 2.57 3.15 14.48
CA VAL A 2 3.01 2.42 13.26
C VAL A 2 4.05 1.36 13.59
N THR A 3 5.01 1.65 14.46
CA THR A 3 6.00 0.66 14.93
C THR A 3 5.34 -0.58 15.54
N GLU A 4 4.30 -0.40 16.35
CA GLU A 4 3.55 -1.52 16.97
C GLU A 4 2.84 -2.36 15.90
N MET A 5 2.28 -1.72 14.86
CA MET A 5 1.73 -2.45 13.72
C MET A 5 2.79 -3.28 12.99
N ARG A 6 4.02 -2.75 12.86
CA ARG A 6 5.13 -3.46 12.20
C ARG A 6 5.67 -4.63 13.00
N GLU A 7 5.40 -4.71 14.29
CA GLU A 7 5.80 -5.83 15.15
C GLU A 7 4.88 -7.06 14.99
N LEU A 8 3.65 -6.85 14.49
CA LEU A 8 2.70 -7.93 14.23
C LEU A 8 3.25 -8.91 13.18
N GLN A 9 3.11 -10.21 13.46
CA GLN A 9 3.55 -11.26 12.56
C GLN A 9 2.38 -11.80 11.74
N PRO A 10 2.56 -12.01 10.42
CA PRO A 10 1.52 -12.58 9.59
C PRO A 10 1.20 -14.01 10.07
N PRO A 11 -0.10 -14.39 10.14
CA PRO A 11 -0.48 -15.79 10.29
C PRO A 11 0.26 -16.70 9.30
N GLY A 12 0.64 -17.90 9.74
CA GLY A 12 1.40 -18.82 8.89
C GLY A 12 0.66 -19.18 7.60
N GLY A 13 1.36 -19.12 6.47
CA GLY A 13 0.84 -19.54 5.17
C GLY A 13 0.02 -18.51 4.41
N ILE A 14 -0.06 -17.25 4.88
CA ILE A 14 -0.71 -16.18 4.13
C ILE A 14 0.30 -15.36 3.31
N GLY A 15 -0.15 -14.85 2.17
CA GLY A 15 0.53 -13.80 1.41
C GLY A 15 -0.13 -12.45 1.64
N VAL A 16 -0.43 -11.74 0.55
CA VAL A 16 -1.10 -10.43 0.62
C VAL A 16 -2.60 -10.63 0.82
N ALA A 17 -3.11 -10.30 1.99
CA ALA A 17 -4.48 -10.64 2.42
C ALA A 17 -4.98 -9.72 3.53
N SER A 18 -6.29 -9.71 3.79
CA SER A 18 -6.86 -8.97 4.93
C SER A 18 -6.37 -9.50 6.28
N VAL A 19 -6.70 -8.80 7.36
CA VAL A 19 -6.35 -9.16 8.75
C VAL A 19 -6.59 -10.66 9.06
N ASN A 20 -7.69 -11.23 8.55
CA ASN A 20 -8.10 -12.62 8.75
C ASN A 20 -7.77 -13.56 7.57
N GLY A 21 -6.89 -13.16 6.66
CA GLY A 21 -6.46 -13.97 5.51
C GLY A 21 -7.45 -14.00 4.33
N GLY A 22 -8.46 -13.13 4.32
CA GLY A 22 -9.47 -13.04 3.27
C GLY A 22 -9.18 -11.96 2.22
N SER A 23 -10.25 -11.59 1.48
CA SER A 23 -10.18 -10.53 0.47
C SER A 23 -9.88 -9.17 1.11
N LEU A 24 -9.02 -8.40 0.45
CA LEU A 24 -8.74 -7.01 0.76
C LEU A 24 -9.85 -6.09 0.22
N PHE A 25 -9.81 -4.83 0.66
CA PHE A 25 -10.71 -3.76 0.22
C PHE A 25 -9.91 -2.47 0.07
N ASP A 26 -9.97 -1.84 -1.11
CA ASP A 26 -9.33 -0.55 -1.40
C ASP A 26 -9.87 0.01 -2.72
N CYS A 27 -10.42 1.22 -2.70
CA CYS A 27 -10.95 1.86 -3.91
C CYS A 27 -9.87 2.36 -4.88
N ARG A 28 -8.62 2.47 -4.42
CA ARG A 28 -7.47 2.94 -5.22
C ARG A 28 -6.82 1.81 -6.03
N VAL A 29 -7.20 0.56 -5.75
CA VAL A 29 -6.70 -0.61 -6.47
C VAL A 29 -7.62 -0.89 -7.67
N PRO A 30 -7.08 -0.95 -8.90
CA PRO A 30 -7.88 -1.17 -10.11
C PRO A 30 -8.54 -2.55 -10.09
N GLY A 31 -9.83 -2.61 -10.46
CA GLY A 31 -10.57 -3.86 -10.52
C GLY A 31 -12.04 -3.69 -10.91
N THR A 32 -12.73 -4.82 -11.04
CA THR A 32 -14.20 -4.85 -11.29
C THR A 32 -15.02 -4.67 -10.01
N SER A 33 -14.36 -4.62 -8.85
CA SER A 33 -14.92 -4.53 -7.51
C SER A 33 -13.91 -3.81 -6.61
N LEU A 34 -14.38 -3.23 -5.50
CA LEU A 34 -13.54 -2.68 -4.45
C LEU A 34 -12.79 -3.76 -3.66
N ARG A 35 -13.15 -5.04 -3.85
CA ARG A 35 -12.51 -6.20 -3.21
C ARG A 35 -11.58 -6.92 -4.16
N PHE A 36 -10.44 -7.36 -3.65
CA PHE A 36 -9.41 -8.07 -4.42
C PHE A 36 -8.60 -9.02 -3.51
N GLY A 37 -7.82 -9.90 -4.12
CA GLY A 37 -7.10 -10.95 -3.40
C GLY A 37 -8.04 -11.96 -2.70
N PRO A 38 -7.54 -12.71 -1.69
CA PRO A 38 -6.16 -12.73 -1.23
C PRO A 38 -5.19 -13.24 -2.30
N PHE A 39 -3.90 -12.97 -2.13
CA PHE A 39 -2.83 -13.48 -2.98
C PHE A 39 -1.89 -14.34 -2.15
N ASN A 40 -1.42 -15.44 -2.73
CA ASN A 40 -0.48 -16.33 -2.05
C ASN A 40 0.92 -15.71 -1.96
N THR A 41 1.24 -14.78 -2.87
CA THR A 41 2.54 -14.11 -2.92
C THR A 41 2.42 -12.62 -3.19
N ILE A 42 3.44 -11.86 -2.81
CA ILE A 42 3.57 -10.44 -3.16
C ILE A 42 3.65 -10.24 -4.68
N GLN A 43 4.25 -11.18 -5.41
CA GLN A 43 4.35 -11.12 -6.86
C GLN A 43 2.98 -11.24 -7.54
N GLU A 44 2.09 -12.09 -7.03
CA GLU A 44 0.70 -12.18 -7.50
C GLU A 44 -0.06 -10.87 -7.27
N PHE A 45 0.12 -10.24 -6.11
CA PHE A 45 -0.43 -8.91 -5.82
C PHE A 45 0.10 -7.85 -6.78
N HIS A 46 1.42 -7.77 -6.99
CA HIS A 46 2.01 -6.82 -7.93
C HIS A 46 1.54 -7.02 -9.37
N ARG A 47 1.38 -8.28 -9.79
CA ARG A 47 0.79 -8.61 -11.09
C ARG A 47 -0.66 -8.12 -11.19
N HIS A 48 -1.45 -8.30 -10.14
CA HIS A 48 -2.82 -7.78 -10.09
C HIS A 48 -2.87 -6.25 -10.20
N LEU A 49 -1.99 -5.55 -9.48
CA LEU A 49 -1.88 -4.09 -9.54
C LEU A 49 -1.56 -3.53 -10.94
N ARG A 50 -1.02 -4.36 -11.85
CA ARG A 50 -0.75 -4.02 -13.25
C ARG A 50 -1.68 -4.74 -14.22
N MET A 51 -2.87 -5.14 -13.77
CA MET A 51 -3.90 -5.80 -14.59
C MET A 51 -3.39 -7.06 -15.33
N GLY A 52 -2.48 -7.81 -14.72
CA GLY A 52 -1.91 -9.02 -15.33
C GLY A 52 -0.69 -8.78 -16.22
N MET A 53 -0.21 -7.54 -16.35
CA MET A 53 0.94 -7.23 -17.21
C MET A 53 2.25 -7.82 -16.67
N GLU A 54 2.88 -8.63 -17.52
CA GLU A 54 4.18 -9.25 -17.30
C GLU A 54 5.30 -8.48 -18.02
N PHE A 55 6.56 -8.76 -17.65
CA PHE A 55 7.71 -8.13 -18.28
C PHE A 55 7.83 -8.50 -19.77
N ASP A 56 8.04 -7.49 -20.62
CA ASP A 56 8.39 -7.64 -22.03
C ASP A 56 9.33 -6.51 -22.44
N SER A 57 10.39 -6.84 -23.18
CA SER A 57 11.42 -5.88 -23.62
C SER A 57 10.89 -4.78 -24.55
N ARG A 58 9.69 -4.96 -25.11
CA ARG A 58 9.02 -4.02 -26.00
C ARG A 58 8.14 -3.00 -25.27
N LEU A 59 7.94 -3.16 -23.96
CA LEU A 59 7.16 -2.21 -23.15
C LEU A 59 7.88 -0.87 -23.02
N ASP A 60 7.11 0.16 -22.65
CA ASP A 60 7.68 1.45 -22.27
C ASP A 60 8.73 1.29 -21.14
N PRO A 61 9.88 2.00 -21.21
CA PRO A 61 10.92 1.92 -20.18
C PRO A 61 10.45 2.19 -18.74
N GLU A 62 9.45 3.07 -18.53
CA GLU A 62 8.88 3.33 -17.20
C GLU A 62 8.15 2.08 -16.67
N ILE A 63 7.38 1.41 -17.53
CA ILE A 63 6.68 0.17 -17.19
C ILE A 63 7.68 -0.96 -16.92
N GLN A 64 8.75 -1.06 -17.73
CA GLN A 64 9.83 -2.01 -17.45
C GLN A 64 10.48 -1.75 -16.09
N GLY A 65 10.72 -0.48 -15.75
CA GLY A 65 11.26 -0.05 -14.45
C GLY A 65 10.35 -0.45 -13.30
N LEU A 66 9.04 -0.18 -13.41
CA LEU A 66 8.01 -0.58 -12.45
C LEU A 66 8.04 -2.10 -12.19
N ILE A 67 8.02 -2.92 -13.25
CA ILE A 67 8.01 -4.38 -13.11
C ILE A 67 9.29 -4.87 -12.42
N LYS A 68 10.45 -4.31 -12.77
CA LYS A 68 11.74 -4.64 -12.12
C LYS A 68 11.75 -4.29 -10.63
N GLN A 69 11.24 -3.11 -10.26
CA GLN A 69 11.11 -2.69 -8.86
C GLN A 69 10.18 -3.62 -8.08
N GLN A 70 9.01 -3.95 -8.65
CA GLN A 70 8.06 -4.89 -8.04
C GLN A 70 8.57 -6.34 -7.97
N SER A 71 9.59 -6.70 -8.75
CA SER A 71 10.23 -8.02 -8.70
C SER A 71 11.25 -8.16 -7.56
N LYS A 72 11.59 -7.08 -6.86
CA LYS A 72 12.41 -7.14 -5.64
C LYS A 72 11.70 -7.94 -4.54
N SER A 73 12.47 -8.37 -3.55
CA SER A 73 11.92 -8.98 -2.34
C SER A 73 11.37 -7.91 -1.41
N TRP A 74 10.15 -8.10 -0.92
CA TRP A 74 9.48 -7.19 0.00
C TRP A 74 9.07 -7.95 1.25
N PRO A 75 9.36 -7.45 2.46
CA PRO A 75 8.78 -7.97 3.68
C PRO A 75 7.25 -7.83 3.65
N LEU A 76 6.56 -8.88 4.09
CA LEU A 76 5.12 -8.83 4.34
C LEU A 76 4.90 -8.32 5.76
N VAL A 77 4.13 -7.24 5.89
CA VAL A 77 3.90 -6.54 7.18
C VAL A 77 2.46 -6.08 7.28
N PHE A 78 2.01 -5.82 8.50
CA PHE A 78 0.68 -5.25 8.72
C PHE A 78 0.66 -3.77 8.35
N THR A 79 -0.37 -3.35 7.61
CA THR A 79 -0.62 -1.95 7.23
C THR A 79 -2.05 -1.55 7.54
N HIS A 80 -2.26 -0.28 7.86
CA HIS A 80 -3.57 0.35 7.97
C HIS A 80 -4.18 0.49 6.58
N GLY A 81 -3.39 0.90 5.59
CA GLY A 81 -3.82 1.06 4.21
C GLY A 81 -4.44 2.43 3.93
N ASP A 82 -5.11 3.04 4.90
CA ASP A 82 -5.69 4.39 4.76
C ASP A 82 -5.23 5.38 5.85
N LEU A 83 -3.94 5.36 6.19
CA LEU A 83 -3.45 6.20 7.28
C LEU A 83 -3.41 7.67 6.85
N SER A 84 -4.28 8.48 7.44
CA SER A 84 -4.40 9.92 7.20
C SER A 84 -4.71 10.69 8.49
N SER A 85 -4.55 12.01 8.47
CA SER A 85 -4.94 12.88 9.59
C SER A 85 -6.43 12.77 9.95
N LEU A 86 -7.28 12.26 9.05
CA LEU A 86 -8.72 12.08 9.31
C LEU A 86 -9.01 10.80 10.11
N ASN A 87 -8.07 9.85 10.09
CA ASN A 87 -8.21 8.53 10.72
C ASN A 87 -7.41 8.42 12.03
N ILE A 88 -6.82 9.53 12.50
CA ILE A 88 -6.05 9.61 13.74
C ILE A 88 -6.82 10.48 14.73
N LEU A 89 -7.22 9.89 15.86
CA LEU A 89 -7.90 10.57 16.95
C LEU A 89 -6.87 11.11 17.95
N VAL A 90 -7.02 12.38 18.30
CA VAL A 90 -6.13 13.08 19.22
C VAL A 90 -6.95 13.66 20.38
N HIS A 91 -6.46 13.52 21.61
CA HIS A 91 -6.98 14.18 22.79
C HIS A 91 -5.86 15.00 23.43
N ALA A 92 -6.04 16.33 23.50
CA ALA A 92 -4.95 17.26 23.81
C ALA A 92 -3.77 17.05 22.84
N ASP A 93 -2.60 16.64 23.34
CA ASP A 93 -1.40 16.39 22.55
C ASP A 93 -1.13 14.88 22.33
N ASP A 94 -2.02 14.01 22.83
CA ASP A 94 -1.84 12.56 22.77
C ASP A 94 -2.69 11.92 21.67
N ILE A 95 -2.08 11.01 20.90
CA ILE A 95 -2.83 10.15 19.98
C ILE A 95 -3.56 9.09 20.80
N VAL A 96 -4.89 9.10 20.74
CA VAL A 96 -5.75 8.19 21.51
C VAL A 96 -6.35 7.05 20.70
N GLY A 97 -6.20 7.08 19.37
CA GLY A 97 -6.60 5.96 18.53
C GLY A 97 -6.40 6.18 17.05
N ILE A 98 -6.43 5.07 16.30
CA ILE A 98 -6.59 5.05 14.84
C ILE A 98 -7.93 4.37 14.55
N ILE A 99 -8.66 4.91 13.59
CA ILE A 99 -9.95 4.41 13.13
C ILE A 99 -9.90 4.12 11.62
N ASP A 100 -10.98 3.54 11.09
CA ASP A 100 -11.15 3.25 9.66
C ASP A 100 -10.22 2.17 9.09
N TRP A 101 -10.20 1.03 9.78
CA TRP A 101 -9.34 -0.13 9.47
C TRP A 101 -9.85 -1.00 8.30
N GLU A 102 -10.80 -0.55 7.49
CA GLU A 102 -11.42 -1.39 6.46
C GLU A 102 -10.47 -1.80 5.33
N THR A 103 -9.42 -0.99 5.11
CA THR A 103 -8.35 -1.26 4.12
C THR A 103 -7.16 -2.02 4.70
N ALA A 104 -7.20 -2.33 6.00
CA ALA A 104 -6.08 -2.91 6.72
C ALA A 104 -5.83 -4.38 6.33
N GLY A 105 -4.55 -4.75 6.32
CA GLY A 105 -4.15 -6.09 5.91
C GLY A 105 -2.65 -6.30 5.93
N TRP A 106 -2.26 -7.45 5.40
CA TRP A 106 -0.88 -7.85 5.20
C TRP A 106 -0.47 -7.48 3.78
N TYR A 107 0.50 -6.57 3.67
CA TYR A 107 0.95 -6.00 2.40
C TYR A 107 2.48 -5.92 2.33
N PRO A 108 3.05 -5.66 1.14
CA PRO A 108 4.46 -5.29 1.02
C PRO A 108 4.81 -4.09 1.90
N SER A 109 6.02 -4.06 2.46
CA SER A 109 6.44 -3.06 3.46
C SER A 109 6.27 -1.60 3.04
N TYR A 110 6.41 -1.33 1.75
CA TYR A 110 6.27 0.01 1.20
C TYR A 110 4.82 0.54 1.20
N TRP A 111 3.83 -0.36 1.29
CA TRP A 111 2.43 -0.04 0.97
C TRP A 111 1.84 1.03 1.89
N GLU A 112 2.15 1.03 3.19
CA GLU A 112 1.70 2.07 4.12
C GLU A 112 2.20 3.46 3.72
N TYR A 113 3.50 3.56 3.37
CA TYR A 113 4.10 4.83 3.01
C TYR A 113 3.47 5.37 1.72
N THR A 114 3.36 4.52 0.70
CA THR A 114 2.86 4.97 -0.59
C THR A 114 1.36 5.25 -0.58
N SER A 115 0.58 4.52 0.22
CA SER A 115 -0.86 4.77 0.40
C SER A 115 -1.13 6.04 1.21
N ALA A 116 -0.36 6.31 2.27
CA ALA A 116 -0.46 7.54 3.06
C ALA A 116 -0.25 8.81 2.22
N TYR A 117 0.61 8.76 1.20
CA TYR A 117 0.82 9.86 0.24
C TYR A 117 -0.34 10.07 -0.74
N GLN A 118 -1.26 9.10 -0.86
CA GLN A 118 -2.37 9.14 -1.82
C GLN A 118 -3.70 9.58 -1.20
N VAL A 119 -3.84 9.55 0.13
CA VAL A 119 -5.14 9.66 0.81
C VAL A 119 -5.84 11.00 0.58
N ASN A 120 -5.10 12.09 0.42
CA ASN A 120 -5.69 13.39 0.10
C ASN A 120 -4.72 14.36 -0.59
N PRO A 121 -4.76 14.48 -1.94
CA PRO A 121 -3.89 15.42 -2.67
C PRO A 121 -4.19 16.90 -2.38
N GLN A 122 -5.34 17.22 -1.77
CA GLN A 122 -5.69 18.58 -1.35
C GLN A 122 -5.16 18.92 0.06
N ASN A 123 -4.72 17.92 0.83
CA ASN A 123 -4.17 18.12 2.16
C ASN A 123 -2.65 18.19 2.10
N SER A 124 -2.14 19.34 1.64
CA SER A 124 -0.70 19.61 1.58
C SER A 124 -0.01 19.52 2.94
N PHE A 125 -0.73 19.76 4.03
CA PHE A 125 -0.21 19.56 5.38
C PHE A 125 0.20 18.10 5.59
N TRP A 126 -0.70 17.14 5.32
CA TRP A 126 -0.44 15.71 5.55
C TRP A 126 0.82 15.21 4.85
N ILE A 127 1.02 15.58 3.59
CA ILE A 127 2.20 15.21 2.80
C ILE A 127 3.52 15.64 3.48
N ASN A 128 3.53 16.80 4.17
CA ASN A 128 4.71 17.29 4.87
C ASN A 128 4.94 16.62 6.24
N GLU A 129 3.95 15.87 6.74
CA GLU A 129 4.03 15.19 8.04
C GLU A 129 4.41 13.72 7.92
N ILE A 130 4.12 13.05 6.79
CA ILE A 130 4.33 11.60 6.61
C ILE A 130 5.77 11.18 6.96
N ASP A 131 6.77 11.89 6.43
CA ASP A 131 8.19 11.61 6.65
C ASP A 131 8.63 11.73 8.12
N LYS A 132 7.82 12.35 8.99
CA LYS A 132 8.14 12.50 10.42
C LYS A 132 7.82 11.25 11.23
N PHE A 133 6.93 10.38 10.74
CA PHE A 133 6.47 9.20 11.48
C PHE A 133 6.50 7.89 10.66
N LEU A 134 6.62 7.98 9.34
CA LEU A 134 6.95 6.85 8.46
C LEU A 134 8.37 7.00 7.95
N GLN A 135 9.05 5.87 7.78
CA GLN A 135 10.35 5.86 7.12
C GLN A 135 10.19 6.31 5.66
N PRO A 136 10.93 7.33 5.19
CA PRO A 136 10.85 7.76 3.80
C PRO A 136 11.27 6.65 2.81
N MET A 137 10.44 6.43 1.80
CA MET A 137 10.63 5.41 0.75
C MET A 137 10.39 6.03 -0.64
N SER A 138 11.28 6.95 -1.04
CA SER A 138 11.09 7.79 -2.24
C SER A 138 11.12 7.01 -3.56
N GLU A 139 11.95 5.95 -3.65
CA GLU A 139 11.96 5.06 -4.83
C GLU A 139 10.63 4.31 -4.97
N GLU A 140 10.08 3.83 -3.86
CA GLU A 140 8.83 3.10 -3.79
C GLU A 140 7.63 4.00 -4.06
N LEU A 141 7.66 5.24 -3.59
CA LEU A 141 6.65 6.24 -3.94
C LEU A 141 6.69 6.57 -5.43
N ALA A 142 7.87 6.74 -6.02
CA ALA A 142 7.98 6.94 -7.47
C ALA A 142 7.48 5.72 -8.25
N MET A 143 7.79 4.50 -7.79
CA MET A 143 7.25 3.26 -8.35
C MET A 143 5.71 3.25 -8.30
N GLU A 144 5.12 3.60 -7.16
CA GLU A 144 3.67 3.64 -7.00
C GLU A 144 3.02 4.75 -7.84
N GLN A 145 3.67 5.91 -8.00
CA GLN A 145 3.20 6.98 -8.89
C GLN A 145 3.18 6.53 -10.36
N ILE A 146 4.22 5.83 -10.83
CA ILE A 146 4.24 5.23 -12.17
C ILE A 146 3.10 4.21 -12.29
N ARG A 147 2.92 3.36 -11.27
CA ARG A 147 1.83 2.39 -11.26
C ARG A 147 0.46 3.08 -11.39
N GLN A 148 0.19 4.12 -10.61
CA GLN A 148 -1.07 4.87 -10.68
C GLN A 148 -1.24 5.58 -12.03
N LYS A 149 -0.18 6.18 -12.58
CA LYS A 149 -0.21 6.82 -13.90
C LYS A 149 -0.66 5.88 -15.02
N HIS A 150 -0.22 4.62 -14.99
CA HIS A 150 -0.48 3.65 -16.05
C HIS A 150 -1.63 2.67 -15.76
N PHE A 151 -1.92 2.40 -14.49
CA PHE A 151 -2.84 1.35 -14.04
C PHE A 151 -3.79 1.81 -12.92
N GLY A 152 -3.79 3.08 -12.53
CA GLY A 152 -4.71 3.61 -11.53
C GLY A 152 -6.16 3.64 -12.03
N ALA A 153 -7.11 3.64 -11.09
CA ALA A 153 -8.50 3.95 -11.41
C ALA A 153 -8.64 5.44 -11.77
N ILE A 154 -9.47 5.73 -12.79
CA ILE A 154 -9.83 7.11 -13.21
C ILE A 154 -10.74 7.74 -12.18
#